data_AF-A0A724X8D7-F1
#
_entry.id   AF-A0A724X8D7-F1
#
_cell.length_a   1.000
_cell.length_b   1.000
_cell.length_c   1.000
_cell.angle_alpha   90.00
_cell.angle_beta   90.00
_cell.angle_gamma   90.00
#
_symmetry.space_group_name_H-M   'P 1'
#
loop_
_entity.id
_entity.type
_entity.pdbx_description
1 polymer ?
#
loop_
_entity_poly.entity_id
_entity_poly.type
_entity_poly.pdbx_seq_one_letter_code
_entity_poly.pdbx_strand_id
1 'polypeptide(L)'
;MFATYQGYRVIVDDSMTVVGQGAQRKFISIIFGRGAIGYGEGSPETPLAYEREESRGNGGGVETLWTRKTWLLHPFGYSFTSAVITGNGTETIARSASWQDLANATNWNRVVDRKHVPIAFLVTGVGA
;
A
#
# COMPACT_ATOMS: atom_id res chain seq x y z
N MET A 1 -26.48 -9.02 -8.76
CA MET A 1 -26.61 -7.55 -8.59
C MET A 1 -25.66 -7.14 -7.47
N PHE A 2 -24.79 -6.15 -7.68
CA PHE A 2 -23.88 -5.67 -6.62
C PHE A 2 -24.61 -4.66 -5.73
N ALA A 3 -24.25 -4.62 -4.44
CA ALA A 3 -24.83 -3.67 -3.50
C ALA A 3 -24.48 -2.23 -3.93
N THR A 4 -25.48 -1.35 -3.88
CA THR A 4 -25.29 0.08 -4.15
C THR A 4 -25.92 0.90 -3.04
N TYR A 5 -25.32 2.05 -2.74
CA TYR A 5 -25.82 3.01 -1.77
C TYR A 5 -25.66 4.41 -2.34
N GLN A 6 -26.76 5.17 -2.43
CA GLN A 6 -26.76 6.54 -2.99
C GLN A 6 -26.10 6.63 -4.38
N GLY A 7 -26.25 5.60 -5.22
CA GLY A 7 -25.64 5.53 -6.55
C GLY A 7 -24.17 5.09 -6.58
N TYR A 8 -23.53 4.85 -5.43
CA TYR A 8 -22.18 4.31 -5.33
C TYR A 8 -22.19 2.78 -5.16
N ARG A 9 -21.16 2.11 -5.69
CA ARG A 9 -20.95 0.68 -5.47
C ARG A 9 -20.40 0.44 -4.06
N VAL A 10 -21.00 -0.51 -3.36
CA VAL A 10 -20.51 -0.98 -2.07
C VAL A 10 -19.69 -2.25 -2.30
N ILE A 11 -18.47 -2.25 -1.77
CA ILE A 11 -17.58 -3.42 -1.75
C ILE A 11 -17.41 -3.80 -0.28
N VAL A 12 -17.73 -5.05 0.04
CA VAL A 12 -17.60 -5.60 1.39
C VAL A 12 -16.36 -6.49 1.42
N ASP A 13 -15.50 -6.27 2.40
CA ASP A 13 -14.28 -7.02 2.62
C ASP A 13 -14.04 -7.20 4.12
N ASP A 14 -13.72 -8.43 4.53
CA ASP A 14 -13.54 -8.80 5.94
C ASP A 14 -12.15 -8.43 6.49
N SER A 15 -11.22 -8.03 5.62
CA SER A 15 -9.83 -7.69 5.96
C SER A 15 -9.58 -6.18 6.12
N MET A 16 -10.65 -5.38 6.15
CA MET A 16 -10.57 -3.93 6.36
C MET A 16 -9.92 -3.56 7.71
N THR A 17 -9.24 -2.42 7.74
CA THR A 17 -8.53 -1.97 8.94
C THR A 17 -9.48 -1.66 10.09
N VAL A 18 -9.21 -2.27 11.22
CA VAL A 18 -9.94 -2.06 12.48
C VAL A 18 -8.96 -1.60 13.54
N VAL A 19 -9.27 -0.46 14.18
CA VAL A 19 -8.42 0.16 15.19
C VAL A 19 -9.03 -0.04 16.57
N GLY A 20 -8.24 -0.55 17.52
CA GLY A 20 -8.71 -0.83 18.89
C GLY A 20 -9.41 -2.18 19.05
N GLN A 21 -9.95 -2.42 20.24
CA GLN A 21 -10.54 -3.70 20.65
C GLN A 21 -11.83 -3.49 21.47
N GLY A 22 -12.65 -4.55 21.56
CA GLY A 22 -13.89 -4.55 22.35
C GLY A 22 -14.87 -3.46 21.92
N ALA A 23 -15.52 -2.82 22.91
CA ALA A 23 -16.48 -1.73 22.67
C ALA A 23 -15.87 -0.44 22.11
N GLN A 24 -14.54 -0.28 22.16
CA GLN A 24 -13.82 0.89 21.64
C GLN A 24 -13.30 0.68 20.22
N ARG A 25 -13.66 -0.45 19.61
CA ARG A 25 -13.22 -0.80 18.27
C ARG A 25 -13.80 0.18 17.25
N LYS A 26 -12.93 0.70 16.39
CA LYS A 26 -13.26 1.64 15.31
C LYS A 26 -13.05 0.97 13.97
N PHE A 27 -14.03 1.08 13.10
CA PHE A 27 -13.98 0.59 11.73
C PHE A 27 -13.60 1.72 10.79
N ILE A 28 -12.71 1.43 9.85
CA ILE A 28 -12.34 2.38 8.80
C ILE A 28 -13.05 1.94 7.52
N SER A 29 -13.97 2.78 7.03
CA SER A 29 -14.57 2.64 5.71
C SER A 29 -13.96 3.69 4.78
N ILE A 30 -13.59 3.28 3.56
CA ILE A 30 -12.94 4.17 2.60
C ILE A 30 -13.92 4.49 1.48
N ILE A 31 -14.10 5.78 1.21
CA ILE A 31 -14.90 6.29 0.10
C ILE A 31 -13.93 6.77 -0.98
N PHE A 32 -13.91 6.04 -2.09
CA PHE A 32 -13.11 6.38 -3.26
C PHE A 32 -13.97 7.00 -4.36
N GLY A 33 -13.52 8.13 -4.88
CA GLY A 33 -13.93 8.62 -6.18
C GLY A 33 -13.04 8.04 -7.28
N ARG A 34 -13.47 8.21 -8.53
CA ARG A 34 -12.72 7.74 -9.70
C ARG A 34 -11.37 8.44 -9.77
N GLY A 35 -10.30 7.67 -10.00
CA GLY A 35 -8.94 8.22 -10.15
C GLY A 35 -8.28 8.69 -8.85
N ALA A 36 -8.77 8.25 -7.68
CA ALA A 36 -8.16 8.64 -6.40
C ALA A 36 -6.73 8.17 -6.21
N ILE A 37 -6.39 7.03 -6.82
CA ILE A 37 -5.07 6.43 -6.78
C ILE A 37 -4.59 6.23 -8.22
N GLY A 38 -3.43 6.76 -8.53
CA GLY A 38 -2.68 6.44 -9.74
C GLY A 38 -1.84 5.19 -9.52
N TYR A 39 -1.80 4.33 -10.53
CA TYR A 39 -0.95 3.14 -10.56
C TYR A 39 -0.07 3.21 -11.81
N GLY A 40 1.22 2.93 -11.63
CA GLY A 40 2.17 2.76 -12.71
C GLY A 40 2.93 1.46 -12.51
N GLU A 41 3.16 0.73 -13.59
CA GLU A 41 3.98 -0.48 -13.57
C GLU A 41 5.24 -0.25 -14.41
N GLY A 42 6.37 -0.63 -13.85
CA GLY A 42 7.65 -0.65 -14.55
C GLY A 42 8.08 -2.08 -14.84
N SER A 43 8.99 -2.25 -15.79
CA SER A 43 9.58 -3.54 -16.10
C SER A 43 10.98 -3.63 -15.48
N PRO A 44 11.21 -4.54 -14.52
CA PRO A 44 12.55 -4.86 -14.05
C PRO A 44 13.38 -5.44 -15.20
N GLU A 45 14.70 -5.25 -15.15
CA GLU A 45 15.63 -5.80 -16.16
C GLU A 45 15.65 -7.34 -16.17
N THR A 46 15.58 -7.96 -14.99
CA THR A 46 15.51 -9.42 -14.83
C THR A 46 14.33 -9.80 -13.92
N PRO A 47 13.10 -9.85 -14.46
CA PRO A 47 11.88 -10.03 -13.65
C PRO A 47 11.72 -11.46 -13.13
N LEU A 48 12.25 -12.45 -13.85
CA LEU A 48 12.24 -13.86 -13.47
C LEU A 48 13.66 -14.40 -13.56
N ALA A 49 14.12 -15.10 -12.53
CA ALA A 49 15.35 -15.88 -12.59
C ALA A 49 15.16 -17.22 -11.91
N TYR A 50 15.80 -18.24 -12.45
CA TYR A 50 15.81 -19.58 -11.89
C TYR A 50 17.24 -19.94 -11.54
N GLU A 51 17.43 -20.44 -10.33
CA GLU A 51 18.73 -20.83 -9.80
C GLU A 51 18.63 -22.23 -9.22
N ARG A 52 19.60 -23.08 -9.57
CA ARG A 52 19.71 -24.44 -9.04
C ARG A 52 21.07 -24.60 -8.37
N GLU A 53 21.07 -25.02 -7.11
CA GLU A 53 22.28 -25.26 -6.32
C GLU A 53 22.35 -26.76 -5.99
N GLU A 54 23.17 -27.52 -6.72
CA GLU A 54 23.24 -28.99 -6.63
C GLU A 54 23.87 -29.49 -5.33
N SER A 55 24.79 -28.72 -4.73
CA SER A 55 25.47 -29.05 -3.48
C SER A 55 24.56 -29.01 -2.24
N ARG A 56 23.39 -28.38 -2.35
CA ARG A 56 22.40 -28.31 -1.26
C ARG A 56 21.64 -29.63 -1.13
N GLY A 57 21.00 -29.82 0.02
CA GLY A 57 20.16 -31.00 0.27
C GLY A 57 20.93 -32.32 0.21
N ASN A 58 22.19 -32.35 0.67
CA ASN A 58 23.06 -33.53 0.64
C ASN A 58 23.22 -34.16 -0.76
N GLY A 59 23.29 -33.34 -1.81
CA GLY A 59 23.40 -33.78 -3.20
C GLY A 59 22.05 -33.98 -3.92
N GLY A 60 20.92 -33.68 -3.27
CA GLY A 60 19.60 -33.65 -3.91
C GLY A 60 19.33 -32.38 -4.73
N GLY A 61 20.11 -31.32 -4.50
CA GLY A 61 19.92 -30.01 -5.11
C GLY A 61 18.74 -29.22 -4.54
N VAL A 62 18.82 -27.89 -4.65
CA VAL A 62 17.71 -26.98 -4.33
C VAL A 62 17.47 -26.06 -5.51
N GLU A 63 16.20 -25.75 -5.78
CA GLU A 63 15.78 -24.82 -6.81
C GLU A 63 15.16 -23.58 -6.19
N THR A 64 15.58 -22.41 -6.65
CA THR A 64 15.05 -21.12 -6.23
C THR A 64 14.49 -20.39 -7.44
N LEU A 65 13.21 -20.01 -7.35
CA LEU A 65 12.57 -19.15 -8.33
C LEU A 65 12.49 -17.73 -7.79
N TRP A 66 13.19 -16.82 -8.46
CA TRP A 66 13.21 -15.40 -8.16
C TRP A 66 12.17 -14.67 -9.00
N THR A 67 11.26 -13.95 -8.35
CA THR A 67 10.31 -13.04 -9.02
C THR A 67 10.53 -11.62 -8.54
N ARG A 68 10.60 -10.67 -9.48
CA ARG A 68 10.82 -9.25 -9.20
C ARG A 68 9.74 -8.44 -9.92
N LYS A 69 9.17 -7.46 -9.23
CA LYS A 69 8.18 -6.54 -9.78
C LYS A 69 8.53 -5.12 -9.37
N THR A 70 8.37 -4.17 -10.30
CA THR A 70 8.53 -2.74 -10.05
C THR A 70 7.20 -2.06 -10.34
N TRP A 71 6.65 -1.36 -9.36
CA TRP A 71 5.40 -0.63 -9.50
C TRP A 71 5.41 0.61 -8.62
N LEU A 72 4.54 1.56 -8.96
CA LEU A 72 4.35 2.81 -8.26
C LEU A 72 2.85 2.99 -8.01
N LEU A 73 2.54 3.47 -6.81
CA LEU A 73 1.20 3.88 -6.45
C LEU A 73 1.27 5.26 -5.82
N HIS A 74 0.38 6.16 -6.24
CA HIS A 74 0.39 7.52 -5.74
C HIS A 74 -1.03 8.10 -5.61
N PRO A 75 -1.41 8.64 -4.44
CA PRO A 75 -2.72 9.26 -4.25
C PRO A 75 -2.82 10.62 -4.95
N PHE A 76 -3.92 10.85 -5.65
CA PHE A 76 -4.15 12.12 -6.33
C PHE A 76 -4.25 13.28 -5.33
N GLY A 77 -3.62 14.40 -5.67
CA GLY A 77 -3.70 15.64 -4.88
C GLY A 77 -2.74 15.73 -3.68
N TYR A 78 -1.91 14.71 -3.48
CA TYR A 78 -0.81 14.75 -2.52
C TYR A 78 0.53 14.86 -3.25
N SER A 79 1.56 15.30 -2.53
CA SER A 79 2.94 15.28 -2.95
C SER A 79 3.75 14.62 -1.83
N PHE A 80 4.55 13.62 -2.21
CA PHE A 80 5.49 12.99 -1.29
C PHE A 80 6.75 13.86 -1.23
N THR A 81 7.00 14.48 -0.07
CA THR A 81 8.10 15.44 0.13
C THR A 81 9.41 14.77 0.53
N SER A 82 9.35 13.49 0.93
CA SER A 82 10.51 12.74 1.43
C SER A 82 11.25 13.43 2.58
N ALA A 83 10.55 14.16 3.44
CA ALA A 83 11.15 14.93 4.53
C ALA A 83 11.95 14.06 5.53
N VAL A 84 11.50 12.83 5.75
CA VAL A 84 12.12 11.80 6.60
C VAL A 84 12.13 10.49 5.83
N ILE A 85 13.33 10.00 5.49
CA ILE A 85 13.53 8.71 4.83
C ILE A 85 14.54 7.93 5.65
N THR A 86 14.09 6.86 6.29
CA THR A 86 14.91 5.98 7.12
C THR A 86 15.37 4.72 6.37
N GLY A 87 14.68 4.38 5.27
CA GLY A 87 15.03 3.23 4.42
C GLY A 87 14.75 1.90 5.11
N ASN A 88 15.31 0.81 4.58
CA ASN A 88 15.10 -0.56 5.11
C ASN A 88 16.10 -0.97 6.20
N GLY A 89 16.97 -0.05 6.66
CA GLY A 89 17.98 -0.31 7.69
C GLY A 89 19.22 -1.08 7.24
N THR A 90 19.29 -1.55 5.99
CA THR A 90 20.48 -2.23 5.42
C THR A 90 21.19 -1.40 4.34
N GLU A 91 20.58 -0.31 3.89
CA GLU A 91 21.14 0.61 2.90
C GLU A 91 22.16 1.58 3.51
N THR A 92 23.29 1.80 2.81
CA THR A 92 24.27 2.84 3.19
C THR A 92 23.71 4.25 3.04
N ILE A 93 22.81 4.45 2.07
CA ILE A 93 22.05 5.69 1.86
C ILE A 93 20.62 5.27 1.59
N ALA A 94 19.70 5.66 2.48
CA ALA A 94 18.29 5.39 2.32
C ALA A 94 17.72 6.15 1.11
N ARG A 95 17.52 5.45 -0.01
CA ARG A 95 17.02 6.06 -1.27
C ARG A 95 15.53 5.82 -1.48
N SER A 96 15.00 4.75 -0.91
CA SER A 96 13.61 4.35 -1.05
C SER A 96 12.90 4.46 0.30
N ALA A 97 11.66 4.97 0.27
CA ALA A 97 10.84 5.05 1.47
C ALA A 97 10.47 3.64 1.97
N SER A 98 10.67 3.39 3.27
CA SER A 98 10.14 2.19 3.93
C SER A 98 8.63 2.31 4.16
N TRP A 99 8.00 1.21 4.57
CA TRP A 99 6.59 1.25 4.99
C TRP A 99 6.33 2.24 6.14
N GLN A 100 7.30 2.41 7.04
CA GLN A 100 7.20 3.37 8.15
C GLN A 100 7.32 4.81 7.66
N ASP A 101 8.21 5.06 6.69
CA ASP A 101 8.35 6.38 6.07
C ASP A 101 7.09 6.76 5.27
N LEU A 102 6.47 5.80 4.57
CA LEU A 102 5.22 6.02 3.84
C LEU A 102 4.03 6.28 4.78
N ALA A 103 4.01 5.66 5.96
CA ALA A 103 2.99 5.88 6.98
C ALA A 103 3.16 7.22 7.71
N ASN A 104 4.34 7.83 7.65
CA ASN A 104 4.63 9.08 8.34
C ASN A 104 3.98 10.28 7.63
N ALA A 105 3.03 10.93 8.31
CA ALA A 105 2.31 12.08 7.78
C ALA A 105 3.23 13.26 7.43
N THR A 106 4.40 13.41 8.06
CA THR A 106 5.33 14.51 7.75
C THR A 106 5.90 14.44 6.34
N ASN A 107 5.84 13.27 5.70
CA ASN A 107 6.33 13.06 4.33
C ASN A 107 5.30 13.39 3.25
N TRP A 108 4.09 13.80 3.65
CA TRP A 108 3.00 14.05 2.73
C TRP A 108 2.50 15.48 2.85
N ASN A 109 2.43 16.18 1.73
CA ASN A 109 1.76 17.46 1.64
C ASN A 109 0.59 17.38 0.67
N ARG A 110 -0.58 17.90 1.07
CA ARG A 110 -1.72 18.00 0.15
C ARG A 110 -1.55 19.27 -0.69
N VAL A 111 -1.37 19.11 -1.99
CA VAL A 111 -1.09 20.21 -2.92
C VAL A 111 -2.34 20.81 -3.57
N VAL A 112 -3.48 20.11 -3.48
CA VAL A 112 -4.78 20.61 -3.96
C VAL A 112 -5.76 20.79 -2.82
N ASP A 113 -6.80 21.60 -3.05
CA ASP A 113 -7.88 21.77 -2.08
C ASP A 113 -8.54 20.43 -1.72
N ARG A 114 -8.96 20.31 -0.45
CA ARG A 114 -9.60 19.09 0.08
C ARG A 114 -10.79 18.62 -0.76
N LYS A 115 -11.54 19.55 -1.36
CA LYS A 115 -12.70 19.28 -2.22
C LYS A 115 -12.34 18.56 -3.53
N HIS A 116 -11.10 18.69 -4.01
CA HIS A 116 -10.64 18.06 -5.25
C HIS A 116 -9.99 16.70 -5.02
N VAL A 117 -9.75 16.32 -3.77
CA VAL A 117 -9.17 15.02 -3.42
C VAL A 117 -10.28 13.97 -3.32
N PRO A 118 -10.38 13.00 -4.25
CA PRO A 118 -11.48 12.06 -4.31
C PRO A 118 -11.22 10.82 -3.43
N ILE A 119 -10.69 11.03 -2.22
CA ILE A 119 -10.55 9.99 -1.19
C ILE A 119 -11.00 10.55 0.16
N ALA A 120 -11.76 9.75 0.90
CA ALA A 120 -12.17 10.06 2.25
C ALA A 120 -12.18 8.79 3.10
N PHE A 121 -11.81 8.93 4.37
CA PHE A 121 -11.86 7.86 5.36
C PHE A 121 -12.94 8.20 6.37
N LEU A 122 -13.89 7.28 6.54
CA LEU A 122 -14.94 7.37 7.54
C LEU A 122 -14.55 6.43 8.69
N VAL A 123 -14.43 6.97 9.89
CA VAL A 123 -14.13 6.21 11.11
C VAL A 123 -15.41 6.11 11.92
N THR A 124 -15.92 4.89 12.12
CA THR A 124 -17.13 4.64 12.90
C THR A 124 -16.80 3.78 14.11
N GLY A 125 -17.43 4.07 15.26
CA GLY A 125 -17.39 3.18 16.42
C GLY A 125 -18.38 2.02 16.26
N VAL A 126 -18.26 1.01 17.13
CA VAL A 126 -19.35 0.06 17.34
C VAL A 126 -20.58 0.87 17.78
N GLY A 127 -21.68 0.78 17.02
CA GLY A 127 -22.95 1.37 17.45
C GLY A 127 -23.34 0.78 18.81
N ALA A 128 -23.80 1.63 19.72
CA ALA A 128 -24.29 1.19 21.03
C ALA A 128 -25.41 0.15 20.88
#